data_AF-A0A8T7CJX2-F1
#
_entry.id   AF-A0A8T7CJX2-F1
#
_cell.length_a   1.000
_cell.length_b   1.000
_cell.length_c   1.000
_cell.angle_alpha   90.00
_cell.angle_beta   90.00
_cell.angle_gamma   90.00
#
_symmetry.space_group_name_H-M   'P 1'
#
loop_
_entity.id
_entity.type
_entity.pdbx_description
1 polymer ?
#
loop_
_entity_poly.entity_id
_entity_poly.type
_entity_poly.pdbx_seq_one_letter_code
_entity_poly.pdbx_strand_id
1 'polypeptide(L)'
;MRLLLYNIRYATGYGPAFHLPVPGAGYLRPNRKNLERITRFIQSQDADVVGLIEVDTGSLRSGINQADAIAVAIGHYSTYQCKYGEDSLGNRVPILRKQGNAFLAAPRVHGERFHYFDTGIKRLIIELELEDVAIFLVHLSLKYRHRQYQLRHLHDLVKASEKPVVVAGDFNTFWGEHEIYLFMQATGLSSANEQGLPSYPSRQPRKELDFVLYGAGINLTGFHIPLVDYSDHLPLVVDFEVEKDEPEAPA
;
A
#
# COMPACT_ATOMS: atom_id res chain seq x y z
N MET A 1 8.56 11.01 -11.10
CA MET A 1 8.27 10.60 -9.73
C MET A 1 8.30 9.09 -9.66
N ARG A 2 8.88 8.53 -8.60
CA ARG A 2 8.94 7.11 -8.33
C ARG A 2 8.08 6.73 -7.13
N LEU A 3 7.14 5.81 -7.34
CA LEU A 3 6.36 5.18 -6.29
C LEU A 3 6.84 3.74 -6.07
N LEU A 4 7.18 3.40 -4.83
CA LEU A 4 7.37 2.03 -4.38
C LEU A 4 6.17 1.58 -3.55
N LEU A 5 5.44 0.58 -4.02
CA LEU A 5 4.38 -0.09 -3.26
C LEU A 5 4.92 -1.41 -2.71
N TYR A 6 4.83 -1.63 -1.39
CA TYR A 6 5.27 -2.89 -0.80
C TYR A 6 4.44 -3.35 0.40
N ASN A 7 3.79 -4.51 0.28
CA ASN A 7 3.25 -5.24 1.42
C ASN A 7 4.37 -6.01 2.12
N ILE A 8 4.77 -5.54 3.30
CA ILE A 8 5.94 -6.06 4.03
C ILE A 8 5.59 -7.15 5.04
N ARG A 9 4.29 -7.47 5.21
CA ARG A 9 3.80 -8.49 6.15
C ARG A 9 4.43 -8.39 7.54
N TYR A 10 4.44 -7.18 8.10
CA TYR A 10 5.03 -6.83 9.38
C TYR A 10 6.52 -7.17 9.53
N ALA A 11 7.25 -7.24 8.41
CA ALA A 11 8.62 -7.74 8.31
C ALA A 11 8.82 -9.16 8.88
N THR A 12 7.77 -9.98 9.02
CA THR A 12 7.87 -11.33 9.62
C THR A 12 8.67 -12.33 8.76
N GLY A 13 8.74 -12.08 7.45
CA GLY A 13 9.38 -12.96 6.47
C GLY A 13 8.46 -14.08 5.98
N TYR A 14 9.01 -15.02 5.21
CA TYR A 14 8.31 -16.18 4.64
C TYR A 14 9.04 -17.49 4.96
N GLY A 15 8.33 -18.53 5.40
CA GLY A 15 8.86 -19.89 5.56
C GLY A 15 8.30 -20.71 6.74
N PRO A 16 8.51 -22.04 6.77
CA PRO A 16 8.02 -22.96 7.81
C PRO A 16 8.76 -22.87 9.15
N ALA A 17 9.57 -21.84 9.40
CA ALA A 17 10.22 -21.64 10.71
C ALA A 17 9.23 -21.25 11.84
N PHE A 18 7.93 -21.39 11.59
CA PHE A 18 6.84 -20.94 12.45
C PHE A 18 5.84 -22.06 12.76
N HIS A 19 6.34 -23.25 13.10
CA HIS A 19 5.53 -24.28 13.76
C HIS A 19 5.66 -24.14 15.28
N LEU A 20 4.90 -23.21 15.87
CA LEU A 20 4.36 -23.43 17.21
C LEU A 20 2.95 -24.02 17.05
N PRO A 21 2.45 -24.84 17.99
CA PRO A 21 1.22 -25.61 17.81
C PRO A 21 -0.07 -24.77 17.81
N VAL A 22 0.04 -23.44 17.70
CA VAL A 22 -1.08 -22.49 17.79
C VAL A 22 -1.08 -21.60 16.54
N PRO A 23 -2.20 -21.53 15.78
CA PRO A 23 -2.37 -20.56 14.71
C PRO A 23 -2.09 -19.15 15.23
N GLY A 24 -1.18 -18.41 14.57
CA GLY A 24 -0.82 -17.06 14.99
C GLY A 24 0.49 -16.94 15.79
N ALA A 25 1.08 -18.03 16.25
CA ALA A 25 2.31 -17.98 17.06
C ALA A 25 3.55 -17.49 16.29
N GLY A 26 3.58 -17.64 14.97
CA GLY A 26 4.65 -17.10 14.13
C GLY A 26 4.66 -15.57 14.02
N TYR A 27 3.54 -14.92 14.32
CA TYR A 27 3.43 -13.46 14.34
C TYR A 27 4.06 -12.83 15.58
N LEU A 28 4.56 -13.63 16.54
CA LEU A 28 5.01 -13.16 17.87
C LEU A 28 6.51 -12.82 17.98
N ARG A 29 7.36 -13.14 16.99
CA ARG A 29 8.80 -12.82 17.07
C ARG A 29 9.17 -11.63 16.16
N PRO A 30 9.74 -10.53 16.69
CA PRO A 30 10.22 -9.43 15.87
C PRO A 30 11.43 -9.89 15.03
N ASN A 31 11.31 -9.81 13.71
CA ASN A 31 12.38 -10.17 12.79
C ASN A 31 13.16 -8.91 12.36
N ARG A 32 13.94 -8.35 13.30
CA ARG A 32 14.73 -7.12 13.08
C ARG A 32 15.67 -7.23 11.87
N LYS A 33 16.29 -8.40 11.67
CA LYS A 33 17.15 -8.66 10.49
C LYS A 33 16.38 -8.55 9.19
N ASN A 34 15.14 -9.03 9.15
CA ASN A 34 14.31 -8.92 7.94
C ASN A 34 13.80 -7.49 7.74
N LEU A 35 13.46 -6.77 8.82
CA LEU A 35 13.18 -5.33 8.74
C LEU A 35 14.36 -4.58 8.14
N GLU A 36 15.60 -4.83 8.60
CA GLU A 36 16.81 -4.23 8.04
C GLU A 36 17.05 -4.57 6.56
N ARG A 37 16.70 -5.79 6.12
CA ARG A 37 16.77 -6.19 4.69
C ARG A 37 15.76 -5.40 3.87
N ILE A 38 14.53 -5.29 4.37
CA ILE A 38 13.45 -4.51 3.75
C ILE A 38 13.83 -3.03 3.70
N THR A 39 14.35 -2.46 4.79
CA THR A 39 14.81 -1.07 4.84
C THR A 39 15.91 -0.81 3.81
N ARG A 40 16.96 -1.65 3.76
CA ARG A 40 18.04 -1.51 2.78
C ARG A 40 17.55 -1.64 1.34
N PHE A 41 16.59 -2.52 1.11
CA PHE A 41 15.95 -2.64 -0.19
C PHE A 41 15.20 -1.37 -0.56
N ILE A 42 14.31 -0.87 0.32
CA ILE A 42 13.57 0.38 0.10
C ILE A 42 14.53 1.55 -0.19
N GLN A 43 15.60 1.68 0.60
CA GLN A 43 16.66 2.68 0.37
C GLN A 43 17.28 2.56 -1.03
N SER A 44 17.57 1.34 -1.48
CA SER A 44 18.18 1.12 -2.80
C SER A 44 17.27 1.46 -3.98
N GLN A 45 15.95 1.57 -3.77
CA GLN A 45 15.01 1.92 -4.84
C GLN A 45 14.95 3.43 -5.10
N ASP A 46 15.41 4.26 -4.16
CA ASP A 46 15.43 5.72 -4.27
C ASP A 46 14.07 6.29 -4.72
N ALA A 47 13.00 5.85 -4.04
CA ALA A 47 11.63 6.21 -4.38
C ALA A 47 11.21 7.53 -3.71
N ASP A 48 10.55 8.42 -4.45
CA ASP A 48 10.01 9.69 -3.93
C ASP A 48 8.88 9.44 -2.91
N VAL A 49 8.07 8.40 -3.17
CA VAL A 49 6.95 7.97 -2.35
C VAL A 49 7.02 6.46 -2.13
N VAL A 50 6.85 6.02 -0.89
CA VAL A 50 6.80 4.61 -0.50
C VAL A 50 5.46 4.33 0.17
N GLY A 51 4.62 3.52 -0.46
CA GLY A 51 3.40 2.97 0.12
C GLY A 51 3.67 1.63 0.79
N LEU A 52 3.60 1.56 2.11
CA LEU A 52 3.81 0.35 2.88
C LEU A 52 2.49 -0.24 3.39
N ILE A 53 2.33 -1.55 3.18
CA ILE A 53 1.16 -2.31 3.64
C ILE A 53 1.60 -3.34 4.68
N GLU A 54 0.73 -3.58 5.67
CA GLU A 54 0.98 -4.47 6.80
C GLU A 54 2.21 -4.05 7.61
N VAL A 55 2.28 -2.78 8.00
CA VAL A 55 3.32 -2.29 8.93
C VAL A 55 2.88 -2.47 10.39
N ASP A 56 3.85 -2.71 11.29
CA ASP A 56 3.65 -2.69 12.74
C ASP A 56 3.98 -1.31 13.32
N THR A 57 2.97 -0.60 13.83
CA THR A 57 3.09 0.74 14.43
C THR A 57 3.35 0.70 15.95
N GLY A 58 4.15 -0.26 16.42
CA GLY A 58 4.56 -0.34 17.82
C GLY A 58 3.60 -1.15 18.70
N SER A 59 3.26 -2.37 18.28
CA SER A 59 2.66 -3.35 19.20
C SER A 59 3.67 -3.77 20.28
N LEU A 60 3.18 -4.40 21.36
CA LEU A 60 3.98 -5.03 22.43
C LEU A 60 5.02 -6.07 21.91
N ARG A 61 5.08 -6.30 20.58
CA ARG A 61 5.90 -7.26 19.83
C ARG A 61 7.31 -6.76 19.48
N SER A 62 7.46 -5.52 18.99
CA SER A 62 8.74 -5.00 18.48
C SER A 62 9.37 -3.95 19.39
N GLY A 63 8.54 -3.20 20.12
CA GLY A 63 8.92 -1.96 20.79
C GLY A 63 9.29 -0.82 19.83
N ILE A 64 9.14 -1.02 18.52
CA ILE A 64 9.61 -0.13 17.43
C ILE A 64 8.50 0.02 16.39
N ASN A 65 8.16 1.26 16.04
CA ASN A 65 7.32 1.56 14.88
C ASN A 65 8.12 1.29 13.60
N GLN A 66 7.68 0.32 12.80
CA GLN A 66 8.37 -0.08 11.58
C GLN A 66 8.36 1.02 10.52
N ALA A 67 7.27 1.79 10.43
CA ALA A 67 7.18 2.91 9.50
C ALA A 67 8.22 3.98 9.83
N ASP A 68 8.31 4.37 11.11
CA ASP A 68 9.29 5.36 11.58
C ASP A 68 10.74 4.87 11.37
N ALA A 69 11.01 3.60 11.72
CA ALA A 69 12.34 3.03 11.55
C ALA A 69 12.79 3.03 10.09
N ILE A 70 11.88 2.74 9.15
CA ILE A 70 12.17 2.81 7.71
C ILE A 70 12.34 4.27 7.28
N ALA A 71 11.43 5.18 7.65
CA ALA A 71 11.50 6.59 7.30
C ALA A 71 12.81 7.26 7.72
N VAL A 72 13.21 7.06 8.99
CA VAL A 72 14.48 7.58 9.52
C VAL A 72 15.66 7.09 8.69
N ALA A 73 15.66 5.81 8.30
CA ALA A 73 16.73 5.23 7.52
C ALA A 73 16.78 5.77 6.08
N ILE A 74 15.63 6.01 5.45
CA ILE A 74 15.56 6.51 4.07
C ILE A 74 15.63 8.05 4.00
N GLY A 75 15.68 8.75 5.14
CA GLY A 75 15.72 10.22 5.19
C GLY A 75 14.41 10.88 4.74
N HIS A 76 13.29 10.17 4.80
CA HIS A 76 11.97 10.66 4.40
C HIS A 76 11.11 11.03 5.61
N TYR A 77 10.09 11.85 5.39
CA TYR A 77 9.03 12.05 6.37
C TYR A 77 8.08 10.86 6.37
N SER A 78 7.67 10.38 7.55
CA SER A 78 6.69 9.29 7.69
C SER A 78 5.31 9.83 8.05
N THR A 79 4.33 9.48 7.25
CA THR A 79 2.90 9.57 7.57
C THR A 79 2.35 8.17 7.79
N TYR A 80 1.87 7.86 9.00
CA TYR A 80 1.31 6.54 9.30
C TYR A 80 0.04 6.66 10.13
N GLN A 81 -0.95 5.81 9.86
CA GLN A 81 -2.14 5.66 10.70
C GLN A 81 -2.48 4.20 10.95
N CYS A 82 -2.89 3.92 12.19
CA CYS A 82 -3.34 2.60 12.63
C CYS A 82 -4.73 2.29 12.07
N LYS A 83 -4.95 1.07 11.55
CA LYS A 83 -6.24 0.64 10.97
C LYS A 83 -7.39 0.41 11.99
N TYR A 84 -7.21 0.81 13.25
CA TYR A 84 -8.18 0.58 14.33
C TYR A 84 -8.50 1.91 15.02
N GLY A 85 -9.77 2.34 14.94
CA GLY A 85 -10.31 3.39 15.82
C GLY A 85 -10.45 2.89 17.25
N GLU A 86 -10.38 3.80 18.21
CA GLU A 86 -10.25 3.52 19.66
C GLU A 86 -11.37 2.62 20.23
N ASP A 87 -12.54 2.53 19.59
CA ASP A 87 -13.75 1.85 20.10
C ASP A 87 -14.12 0.52 19.43
N SER A 88 -13.20 -0.14 18.73
CA SER A 88 -13.48 -1.45 18.12
C SER A 88 -13.39 -2.60 19.15
N LEU A 89 -14.42 -3.47 19.18
CA LEU A 89 -14.46 -4.75 19.91
C LEU A 89 -13.26 -5.70 19.62
N GLY A 90 -12.44 -5.41 18.60
CA GLY A 90 -11.14 -6.05 18.34
C GLY A 90 -10.06 -5.77 19.41
N ASN A 91 -10.29 -4.81 20.32
CA ASN A 91 -9.39 -4.49 21.43
C ASN A 91 -9.14 -5.65 22.42
N ARG A 92 -9.95 -6.70 22.38
CA ARG A 92 -9.82 -7.91 23.22
C ARG A 92 -8.84 -8.96 22.68
N VAL A 93 -8.32 -8.82 21.45
CA VAL A 93 -7.37 -9.78 20.88
C VAL A 93 -6.04 -9.07 20.56
N PRO A 94 -4.95 -9.31 21.32
CA PRO A 94 -3.67 -8.62 21.18
C PRO A 94 -3.04 -8.69 19.77
N ILE A 95 -3.32 -9.78 19.04
CA ILE A 95 -2.78 -10.09 17.70
C ILE A 95 -3.39 -9.18 16.61
N LEU A 96 -4.57 -8.62 16.84
CA LEU A 96 -5.32 -7.80 15.88
C LEU A 96 -5.11 -6.30 16.11
N ARG A 97 -4.21 -5.85 16.98
CA ARG A 97 -4.27 -4.46 17.48
C ARG A 97 -3.64 -3.38 16.60
N LYS A 98 -2.69 -3.67 15.71
CA LYS A 98 -1.85 -2.60 15.10
C LYS A 98 -1.33 -2.92 13.71
N GLN A 99 -2.22 -3.42 12.87
CA GLN A 99 -1.94 -3.58 11.45
C GLN A 99 -2.13 -2.21 10.79
N GLY A 100 -1.06 -1.60 10.28
CA GLY A 100 -1.11 -0.28 9.63
C GLY A 100 -0.94 -0.36 8.12
N ASN A 101 -1.28 0.73 7.46
CA ASN A 101 -0.66 1.12 6.19
C ASN A 101 0.12 2.42 6.48
N ALA A 102 1.13 2.74 5.69
CA ALA A 102 1.89 3.97 5.86
C ALA A 102 2.36 4.51 4.50
N PHE A 103 2.48 5.83 4.40
CA PHE A 103 3.24 6.48 3.36
C PHE A 103 4.54 7.02 3.95
N LEU A 104 5.65 6.82 3.25
CA LEU A 104 6.90 7.52 3.50
C LEU A 104 7.17 8.38 2.27
N ALA A 105 7.31 9.68 2.44
CA ALA A 105 7.42 10.60 1.31
C ALA A 105 8.53 11.63 1.55
N ALA A 106 9.15 12.05 0.45
CA ALA A 106 10.06 13.19 0.43
C ALA A 106 9.33 14.48 0.92
N PRO A 107 10.04 15.54 1.36
CA PRO A 107 9.46 16.71 2.05
C PRO A 107 8.57 17.65 1.21
N ARG A 108 7.77 17.12 0.26
CA ARG A 108 6.82 17.87 -0.60
C ARG A 108 5.35 17.46 -0.37
N VAL A 109 5.01 17.04 0.84
CA VAL A 109 3.64 16.64 1.20
C VAL A 109 2.81 17.88 1.54
N HIS A 110 1.70 18.09 0.82
CA HIS A 110 0.77 19.20 1.07
C HIS A 110 -0.28 18.85 2.11
N GLY A 111 -0.68 17.58 2.19
CA GLY A 111 -1.63 17.11 3.19
C GLY A 111 -1.78 15.59 3.23
N GLU A 112 -2.37 15.11 4.30
CA GLU A 112 -2.76 13.71 4.49
C GLU A 112 -4.22 13.65 4.94
N ARG A 113 -4.99 12.74 4.33
CA ARG A 113 -6.37 12.45 4.73
C ARG A 113 -6.54 10.96 4.97
N PHE A 114 -7.39 10.63 5.93
CA PHE A 114 -7.65 9.24 6.30
C PHE A 114 -9.14 8.96 6.17
N HIS A 115 -9.46 8.01 5.31
CA HIS A 115 -10.83 7.60 5.05
C HIS A 115 -11.06 6.21 5.65
N TYR A 116 -12.26 6.01 6.20
CA TYR A 116 -12.62 4.76 6.84
C TYR A 116 -13.89 4.21 6.22
N PHE A 117 -13.82 2.98 5.69
CA PHE A 117 -15.00 2.27 5.24
C PHE A 117 -15.92 1.95 6.43
N ASP A 118 -17.24 1.91 6.22
CA ASP A 118 -18.20 1.59 7.28
C ASP A 118 -18.21 0.10 7.68
N THR A 119 -17.66 -0.77 6.82
CA THR A 119 -17.73 -2.23 6.98
C THR A 119 -16.39 -2.92 6.73
N GLY A 120 -16.19 -4.09 7.35
CA GLY A 120 -14.98 -4.90 7.21
C GLY A 120 -13.90 -4.61 8.26
N ILE A 121 -12.86 -5.46 8.31
CA ILE A 121 -11.74 -5.31 9.25
C ILE A 121 -10.70 -4.34 8.68
N LYS A 122 -10.42 -4.41 7.37
CA LYS A 122 -9.49 -3.54 6.67
C LYS A 122 -10.20 -2.27 6.23
N ARG A 123 -10.33 -1.27 7.12
CA ARG A 123 -11.19 -0.10 6.89
C ARG A 123 -10.46 1.13 6.33
N LEU A 124 -9.14 1.18 6.46
CA LEU A 124 -8.35 2.39 6.19
C LEU A 124 -8.00 2.54 4.71
N ILE A 125 -8.27 3.73 4.18
CA ILE A 125 -7.61 4.30 2.99
C ILE A 125 -6.78 5.48 3.48
N ILE A 126 -5.53 5.55 3.06
CA ILE A 126 -4.68 6.72 3.30
C ILE A 126 -4.63 7.49 2.00
N GLU A 127 -4.96 8.77 2.03
CA GLU A 127 -4.78 9.68 0.92
C GLU A 127 -3.61 10.60 1.23
N LEU A 128 -2.61 10.56 0.36
CA LEU A 128 -1.47 11.48 0.38
C LEU A 128 -1.67 12.50 -0.73
N GLU A 129 -1.81 13.76 -0.35
CA GLU A 129 -1.95 14.86 -1.31
C GLU A 129 -0.58 15.53 -1.50
N LEU A 130 -0.03 15.40 -2.70
CA LEU A 130 1.15 16.12 -3.16
C LEU A 130 0.72 17.37 -3.95
N GLU A 131 1.68 18.16 -4.41
CA GLU A 131 1.43 19.39 -5.17
C GLU A 131 0.52 19.11 -6.37
N ASP A 132 0.93 18.17 -7.22
CA ASP A 132 0.31 17.92 -8.52
C ASP A 132 -0.52 16.61 -8.57
N VAL A 133 -0.50 15.77 -7.53
CA VAL A 133 -1.12 14.43 -7.57
C VAL A 133 -1.68 14.00 -6.21
N ALA A 134 -2.80 13.27 -6.22
CA ALA A 134 -3.33 12.57 -5.05
C ALA A 134 -3.06 11.07 -5.15
N ILE A 135 -2.50 10.47 -4.09
CA ILE A 135 -2.16 9.04 -4.04
C ILE A 135 -2.97 8.37 -2.92
N PHE A 136 -3.82 7.41 -3.29
CA PHE A 136 -4.60 6.61 -2.36
C PHE A 136 -3.91 5.26 -2.12
N LEU A 137 -3.56 4.97 -0.86
CA LEU A 137 -3.07 3.67 -0.43
C LEU A 137 -4.18 2.83 0.17
N VAL A 138 -4.47 1.70 -0.45
CA VAL A 138 -5.55 0.79 -0.04
C VAL A 138 -5.02 -0.57 0.40
N HIS A 139 -5.79 -1.23 1.27
CA HIS A 139 -5.61 -2.65 1.55
C HIS A 139 -7.01 -3.25 1.70
N LEU A 140 -7.54 -3.86 0.64
CA LEU A 140 -8.94 -4.26 0.56
C LEU A 140 -9.21 -5.59 1.26
N SER A 141 -10.49 -5.79 1.61
CA SER A 141 -10.99 -7.00 2.26
C SER A 141 -10.74 -8.26 1.43
N LEU A 142 -10.37 -9.35 2.11
CA LEU A 142 -10.33 -10.69 1.52
C LEU A 142 -11.73 -11.17 1.07
N LYS A 143 -12.77 -10.78 1.81
CA LYS A 143 -14.17 -11.13 1.49
C LYS A 143 -14.67 -10.30 0.31
N TYR A 144 -15.04 -10.97 -0.77
CA TYR A 144 -15.52 -10.36 -2.01
C TYR A 144 -16.62 -9.31 -1.79
N ARG A 145 -17.70 -9.65 -1.08
CA ARG A 145 -18.82 -8.70 -0.86
C ARG A 145 -18.39 -7.41 -0.16
N HIS A 146 -17.51 -7.50 0.83
CA HIS A 146 -16.98 -6.31 1.50
C HIS A 146 -16.07 -5.50 0.57
N ARG A 147 -15.21 -6.18 -0.20
CA ARG A 147 -14.33 -5.53 -1.18
C ARG A 147 -15.13 -4.72 -2.21
N GLN A 148 -16.28 -5.22 -2.66
CA GLN A 148 -17.15 -4.47 -3.59
C GLN A 148 -17.72 -3.18 -2.97
N TYR A 149 -18.11 -3.18 -1.69
CA TYR A 149 -18.50 -1.94 -1.00
C TYR A 149 -17.33 -0.96 -0.85
N GLN A 150 -16.13 -1.49 -0.62
CA GLN A 150 -14.91 -0.69 -0.50
C GLN A 150 -14.53 -0.04 -1.84
N LEU A 151 -14.62 -0.79 -2.95
CA LEU A 151 -14.38 -0.26 -4.29
C LEU A 151 -15.38 0.84 -4.66
N ARG A 152 -16.65 0.70 -4.27
CA ARG A 152 -17.66 1.76 -4.48
C ARG A 152 -17.29 3.05 -3.74
N HIS A 153 -16.96 2.97 -2.45
CA HIS A 153 -16.58 4.15 -1.68
C HIS A 153 -15.27 4.75 -2.21
N LEU A 154 -14.29 3.91 -2.59
CA LEU A 154 -13.06 4.37 -3.22
C LEU A 154 -13.32 5.08 -4.54
N HIS A 155 -14.28 4.61 -5.35
CA HIS A 155 -14.71 5.30 -6.57
C HIS A 155 -15.20 6.71 -6.25
N ASP A 156 -16.04 6.87 -5.22
CA ASP A 156 -16.58 8.19 -4.85
C ASP A 156 -15.46 9.16 -4.45
N LEU A 157 -14.42 8.67 -3.74
CA LEU A 157 -13.24 9.47 -3.40
C LEU A 157 -12.41 9.84 -4.63
N VAL A 158 -12.17 8.89 -5.53
CA VAL A 158 -11.44 9.12 -6.79
C VAL A 158 -12.16 10.17 -7.65
N LYS A 159 -13.49 10.09 -7.75
CA LYS A 159 -14.29 11.06 -8.53
C LYS A 159 -14.39 12.44 -7.89
N ALA A 160 -14.20 12.54 -6.58
CA ALA A 160 -14.19 13.80 -5.86
C ALA A 160 -12.83 14.50 -5.88
N SER A 161 -11.75 13.82 -6.28
CA SER A 161 -10.42 14.42 -6.41
C SER A 161 -10.36 15.41 -7.57
N GLU A 162 -9.86 16.61 -7.29
CA GLU A 162 -9.60 17.64 -8.31
C GLU A 162 -8.23 17.46 -9.00
N LYS A 163 -7.34 16.66 -8.39
CA LYS A 163 -5.99 16.37 -8.91
C LYS A 163 -5.94 15.03 -9.66
N PRO A 164 -4.97 14.84 -10.57
CA PRO A 164 -4.60 13.52 -11.07
C PRO A 164 -4.46 12.50 -9.93
N VAL A 165 -4.96 11.28 -10.15
CA VAL A 165 -5.09 10.26 -9.10
C VAL A 165 -4.24 9.04 -9.39
N VAL A 166 -3.52 8.58 -8.36
CA VAL A 166 -2.95 7.23 -8.28
C VAL A 166 -3.66 6.46 -7.18
N VAL A 167 -4.07 5.22 -7.45
CA VAL A 167 -4.56 4.28 -6.43
C VAL A 167 -3.61 3.09 -6.38
N ALA A 168 -2.94 2.92 -5.24
CA ALA A 168 -1.97 1.86 -5.04
C ALA A 168 -2.37 0.98 -3.85
N GLY A 169 -2.18 -0.33 -3.95
CA GLY A 169 -2.34 -1.18 -2.78
C GLY A 169 -2.50 -2.66 -3.02
N ASP A 170 -2.77 -3.39 -1.93
CA ASP A 170 -3.17 -4.80 -1.98
C ASP A 170 -4.70 -4.89 -2.09
N PHE A 171 -5.17 -5.19 -3.29
CA PHE A 171 -6.60 -5.29 -3.60
C PHE A 171 -7.19 -6.64 -3.18
N ASN A 172 -6.37 -7.63 -2.82
CA ASN A 172 -6.82 -8.98 -2.46
C ASN A 172 -7.76 -9.61 -3.51
N THR A 173 -7.49 -9.36 -4.80
CA THR A 173 -8.25 -9.88 -5.94
C THR A 173 -7.70 -11.24 -6.34
N PHE A 174 -8.45 -12.30 -6.03
CA PHE A 174 -8.00 -13.66 -6.34
C PHE A 174 -8.18 -14.01 -7.82
N TRP A 175 -8.94 -13.21 -8.58
CA TRP A 175 -9.14 -13.34 -10.02
C TRP A 175 -8.50 -12.18 -10.81
N GLY A 176 -7.54 -11.46 -10.19
CA GLY A 176 -6.76 -10.39 -10.81
C GLY A 176 -7.60 -9.19 -11.25
N GLU A 177 -7.21 -8.55 -12.36
CA GLU A 177 -7.84 -7.35 -12.91
C GLU A 177 -9.35 -7.54 -13.20
N HIS A 178 -9.81 -8.76 -13.52
CA HIS A 178 -11.22 -9.03 -13.80
C HIS A 178 -12.15 -8.62 -12.66
N GLU A 179 -11.69 -8.68 -11.40
CA GLU A 179 -12.50 -8.25 -10.25
C GLU A 179 -12.63 -6.74 -10.12
N ILE A 180 -11.67 -5.99 -10.67
CA ILE A 180 -11.59 -4.52 -10.58
C ILE A 180 -11.87 -3.83 -11.91
N TYR A 181 -12.10 -4.58 -12.99
CA TYR A 181 -12.41 -4.06 -14.32
C TYR A 181 -13.52 -2.99 -14.29
N LEU A 182 -14.67 -3.28 -13.66
CA LEU A 182 -15.77 -2.31 -13.59
C LEU A 182 -15.41 -1.08 -12.75
N PHE A 183 -14.57 -1.25 -11.72
CA PHE A 183 -14.07 -0.13 -10.93
C PHE A 183 -13.15 0.76 -11.77
N MET A 184 -12.22 0.17 -12.53
CA MET A 184 -11.33 0.88 -13.45
C MET A 184 -12.11 1.65 -14.51
N GLN A 185 -13.10 1.01 -15.14
CA GLN A 185 -13.97 1.66 -16.13
C GLN A 185 -14.78 2.82 -15.53
N ALA A 186 -15.35 2.64 -14.33
CA ALA A 186 -16.15 3.69 -13.70
C ALA A 186 -15.31 4.89 -13.23
N THR A 187 -14.07 4.64 -12.81
CA THR A 187 -13.15 5.69 -12.35
C THR A 187 -12.33 6.32 -13.46
N GLY A 188 -12.19 5.65 -14.62
CA GLY A 188 -11.27 6.04 -15.68
C GLY A 188 -9.81 5.74 -15.35
N LEU A 189 -9.54 4.84 -14.40
CA LEU A 189 -8.19 4.45 -14.02
C LEU A 189 -7.68 3.30 -14.88
N SER A 190 -6.38 3.33 -15.21
CA SER A 190 -5.66 2.29 -15.95
C SER A 190 -4.64 1.59 -15.04
N SER A 191 -4.34 0.32 -15.30
CA SER A 191 -3.32 -0.42 -14.54
C SER A 191 -1.92 -0.09 -15.03
N ALA A 192 -0.97 0.13 -14.12
CA ALA A 192 0.45 0.25 -14.48
C ALA A 192 1.09 -1.09 -14.88
N ASN A 193 0.44 -2.21 -14.53
CA ASN A 193 0.88 -3.57 -14.85
C ASN A 193 0.12 -4.10 -16.07
N GLU A 194 0.39 -3.56 -17.26
CA GLU A 194 -0.31 -3.93 -18.50
C GLU A 194 -0.22 -5.42 -18.85
N GLN A 195 0.82 -6.10 -18.36
CA GLN A 195 1.07 -7.52 -18.61
C GLN A 195 0.40 -8.45 -17.60
N GLY A 196 -0.24 -7.92 -16.55
CA GLY A 196 -0.85 -8.71 -15.47
C GLY A 196 0.18 -9.59 -14.74
N LEU A 197 1.41 -9.07 -14.55
CA LEU A 197 2.48 -9.80 -13.88
C LEU A 197 2.09 -10.09 -12.41
N PRO A 198 2.28 -11.33 -11.93
CA PRO A 198 1.91 -11.68 -10.57
C PRO A 198 2.90 -11.14 -9.52
N SER A 199 2.37 -10.73 -8.37
CA SER A 199 3.12 -10.25 -7.20
C SER A 199 3.12 -11.25 -6.02
N TYR A 200 2.24 -12.26 -6.04
CA TYR A 200 2.04 -13.19 -4.93
C TYR A 200 1.94 -14.66 -5.37
N PRO A 201 2.50 -15.62 -4.61
CA PRO A 201 3.48 -15.43 -3.53
C PRO A 201 4.88 -15.09 -4.09
N SER A 202 5.68 -14.32 -3.37
CA SER A 202 6.97 -13.79 -3.84
C SER A 202 7.97 -14.81 -4.40
N ARG A 203 8.03 -16.02 -3.82
CA ARG A 203 8.94 -17.09 -4.27
C ARG A 203 8.50 -17.81 -5.54
N GLN A 204 7.20 -17.77 -5.84
CA GLN A 204 6.64 -18.36 -7.04
C GLN A 204 5.37 -17.60 -7.43
N PRO A 205 5.53 -16.39 -8.00
CA PRO A 205 4.41 -15.49 -8.23
C PRO A 205 3.41 -16.11 -9.21
N ARG A 206 2.13 -16.11 -8.83
CA ARG A 206 1.02 -16.69 -9.60
C ARG A 206 -0.26 -15.85 -9.58
N LYS A 207 -0.34 -14.86 -8.69
CA LYS A 207 -1.50 -13.99 -8.51
C LYS A 207 -1.04 -12.54 -8.46
N GLU A 208 -1.78 -11.69 -9.16
CA GLU A 208 -1.66 -10.23 -9.07
C GLU A 208 -2.62 -9.76 -7.98
N LEU A 209 -2.08 -9.49 -6.79
CA LEU A 209 -2.87 -8.97 -5.66
C LEU A 209 -2.62 -7.48 -5.43
N ASP A 210 -1.42 -7.02 -5.79
CA ASP A 210 -0.96 -5.65 -5.61
C ASP A 210 -1.09 -4.89 -6.92
N PHE A 211 -1.75 -3.73 -6.88
CA PHE A 211 -2.02 -2.91 -8.05
C PHE A 211 -1.54 -1.48 -7.82
N VAL A 212 -1.08 -0.86 -8.91
CA VAL A 212 -0.93 0.59 -9.02
C VAL A 212 -1.76 1.01 -10.22
N LEU A 213 -2.84 1.74 -9.95
CA LEU A 213 -3.76 2.28 -10.93
C LEU A 213 -3.55 3.79 -11.05
N TYR A 214 -3.67 4.34 -12.25
CA TYR A 214 -3.45 5.77 -12.51
C TYR A 214 -4.54 6.36 -13.41
N GLY A 215 -4.89 7.62 -13.19
CA GLY A 215 -5.89 8.36 -13.96
C GLY A 215 -5.29 9.26 -15.04
N ALA A 216 -6.15 10.03 -15.69
CA ALA A 216 -5.73 11.06 -16.66
C ALA A 216 -4.78 12.09 -16.01
N GLY A 217 -3.89 12.67 -16.83
CA GLY A 217 -2.84 13.59 -16.37
C GLY A 217 -1.62 12.88 -15.77
N ILE A 218 -1.54 11.55 -15.84
CA ILE A 218 -0.39 10.76 -15.38
C ILE A 218 0.16 9.93 -16.53
N ASN A 219 1.43 10.16 -16.85
CA ASN A 219 2.16 9.45 -17.89
C ASN A 219 3.15 8.46 -17.26
N LEU A 220 2.93 7.17 -17.47
CA LEU A 220 3.86 6.15 -17.01
C LEU A 220 5.15 6.18 -17.81
N THR A 221 6.28 6.18 -17.11
CA THR A 221 7.63 6.13 -17.70
C THR A 221 8.35 4.82 -17.36
N GLY A 222 7.87 4.06 -16.37
CA GLY A 222 8.41 2.74 -16.05
C GLY A 222 7.55 1.94 -15.09
N PHE A 223 7.58 0.62 -15.24
CA PHE A 223 6.99 -0.34 -14.31
C PHE A 223 7.88 -1.57 -14.20
N HIS A 224 8.17 -2.00 -12.97
CA HIS A 224 8.82 -3.29 -12.75
C HIS A 224 8.51 -3.87 -11.36
N ILE A 225 8.69 -5.18 -11.23
CA ILE A 225 8.47 -5.94 -9.99
C ILE A 225 9.81 -6.57 -9.56
N PRO A 226 10.54 -5.98 -8.61
CA PRO A 226 11.77 -6.56 -8.09
C PRO A 226 11.54 -7.94 -7.43
N LEU A 227 12.31 -8.95 -7.85
CA LEU A 227 12.19 -10.33 -7.35
C LEU A 227 12.92 -10.51 -6.01
N VAL A 228 12.35 -9.97 -4.93
CA VAL A 228 12.87 -10.10 -3.56
C VAL A 228 11.96 -10.93 -2.66
N ASP A 229 12.52 -11.77 -1.80
CA ASP A 229 11.79 -12.74 -0.96
C ASP A 229 11.65 -12.32 0.52
N TYR A 230 11.76 -11.02 0.80
CA TYR A 230 11.71 -10.49 2.17
C TYR A 230 10.30 -10.47 2.78
N SER A 231 9.27 -10.53 1.92
CA SER A 231 7.85 -10.63 2.25
C SER A 231 7.22 -11.75 1.42
N ASP A 232 5.97 -12.12 1.70
CA ASP A 232 5.19 -13.01 0.84
C ASP A 232 4.61 -12.32 -0.41
N HIS A 233 4.65 -11.00 -0.46
CA HIS A 233 4.40 -10.19 -1.65
C HIS A 233 5.71 -9.70 -2.28
N LEU A 234 5.69 -9.47 -3.59
CA LEU A 234 6.74 -8.70 -4.28
C LEU A 234 6.41 -7.21 -4.25
N PRO A 235 7.43 -6.34 -4.18
CA PRO A 235 7.26 -4.90 -4.34
C PRO A 235 6.92 -4.54 -5.80
N LEU A 236 6.15 -3.48 -5.99
CA LEU A 236 5.91 -2.83 -7.28
C LEU A 236 6.64 -1.49 -7.30
N VAL A 237 7.40 -1.23 -8.35
CA VAL A 237 8.06 0.07 -8.57
C VAL A 237 7.51 0.69 -9.84
N VAL A 238 7.00 1.91 -9.71
CA VAL A 238 6.35 2.64 -10.79
C VAL A 238 6.98 4.02 -10.91
N ASP A 239 7.45 4.32 -12.12
CA ASP A 239 7.96 5.63 -12.50
C ASP A 239 6.90 6.33 -13.37
N PHE A 240 6.58 7.57 -13.02
CA PHE A 240 5.57 8.35 -13.72
C PHE A 240 5.84 9.85 -13.68
N GLU A 241 5.30 10.56 -14.66
CA GLU A 241 5.27 12.01 -14.76
C GLU A 241 3.82 12.48 -14.62
N VAL A 242 3.65 13.63 -13.97
CA VAL A 242 2.34 14.28 -13.85
C VAL A 242 2.34 15.45 -14.82
N GLU A 243 1.33 15.48 -15.70
CA GLU A 243 1.14 16.59 -16.60
C GLU A 243 0.86 17.85 -15.78
N LYS A 244 1.65 18.90 -16.02
CA LYS A 244 1.40 20.19 -15.40
C LYS A 244 0.34 20.90 -16.24
N ASP A 245 -0.73 21.35 -15.60
CA ASP A 245 -1.60 22.36 -16.18
C ASP A 245 -0.77 23.65 -16.33
N GLU A 246 -0.07 23.81 -17.45
CA GLU A 246 0.37 25.13 -17.86
C GLU A 246 -0.87 25.92 -18.27
N PRO A 247 -1.17 27.06 -17.61
CA PRO A 247 -2.25 27.91 -18.09
C PRO A 247 -1.92 28.33 -19.52
N GLU A 248 -2.84 28.05 -20.45
CA GLU A 248 -2.76 28.55 -21.83
C GLU A 248 -2.35 30.03 -21.79
N ALA A 249 -1.21 30.34 -22.41
CA ALA A 249 -0.76 31.72 -22.55
C ALA A 249 -1.90 32.52 -23.19
N PRO A 250 -2.32 33.66 -22.62
CA PRO A 250 -3.40 34.45 -23.18
C PRO A 250 -3.02 34.85 -24.61
N ALA A 251 -3.90 34.51 -25.56
CA ALA A 251 -3.79 34.83 -26.98
C ALA A 251 -3.78 36.34 -27.24
#